data_AF-A0A7Y3D1C6-F1
#
_entry.id   AF-A0A7Y3D1C6-F1
#
_cell.length_a   1.000
_cell.length_b   1.000
_cell.length_c   1.000
_cell.angle_alpha   90.00
_cell.angle_beta   90.00
_cell.angle_gamma   90.00
#
_symmetry.space_group_name_H-M   'P 1'
#
loop_
_entity.id
_entity.type
_entity.pdbx_description
1 polymer ?
#
loop_
_entity_poly.entity_id
_entity_poly.type
_entity_poly.pdbx_seq_one_letter_code
_entity_poly.pdbx_strand_id
1 'polypeptide(L)'
;PPYGRIKRSQAKKLSALGYKIIMWDVVAKDWMATISEETCLSNILNNSVNGSIIVMHDSMKAFKNLKYALPRVLEHFSSKGFQFKKIEF
;
A
#
# COMPACT_ATOMS: atom_id res chain seq x y z
N PRO A 1 -4.50 10.51 1.19
CA PRO A 1 -5.92 10.97 1.27
C PRO A 1 -6.86 9.78 1.06
N PRO A 2 -8.06 9.74 1.69
CA PRO A 2 -9.02 8.66 1.46
C PRO A 2 -9.34 8.46 -0.02
N TYR A 3 -9.38 7.21 -0.47
CA TYR A 3 -9.59 6.82 -1.87
C TYR A 3 -8.57 7.41 -2.88
N GLY A 4 -7.45 7.96 -2.40
CA GLY A 4 -6.50 8.68 -3.24
C GLY A 4 -7.05 10.01 -3.78
N ARG A 5 -8.19 10.50 -3.28
CA ARG A 5 -8.87 11.67 -3.82
C ARG A 5 -8.52 12.93 -3.04
N ILE A 6 -7.96 13.92 -3.74
CA ILE A 6 -7.67 15.23 -3.17
C ILE A 6 -7.76 16.33 -4.23
N LYS A 7 -8.40 17.46 -3.90
CA LYS A 7 -8.43 18.64 -4.77
C LYS A 7 -7.12 19.41 -4.67
N ARG A 8 -6.70 20.07 -5.75
CA ARG A 8 -5.52 20.95 -5.75
C ARG A 8 -5.58 22.02 -4.66
N SER A 9 -6.77 22.58 -4.41
CA SER A 9 -6.97 23.58 -3.35
C SER A 9 -6.78 23.01 -1.94
N GLN A 10 -7.18 21.76 -1.69
CA GLN A 10 -6.92 21.07 -0.43
C GLN A 10 -5.43 20.77 -0.26
N ALA A 11 -4.78 20.27 -1.32
CA ALA A 11 -3.35 19.97 -1.31
C ALA A 11 -2.51 21.22 -1.04
N LYS A 12 -2.85 22.36 -1.66
CA LYS A 12 -2.17 23.65 -1.42
C LYS A 12 -2.29 24.09 0.04
N LYS A 13 -3.48 23.97 0.65
CA LYS A 13 -3.69 24.31 2.06
C LYS A 13 -2.88 23.41 2.99
N LEU A 14 -2.87 22.10 2.77
CA LEU A 14 -2.08 21.15 3.57
C LEU A 14 -0.58 21.40 3.45
N SER A 15 -0.09 21.68 2.24
CA SER A 15 1.31 22.03 2.01
C SER A 15 1.72 23.31 2.74
N ALA A 16 0.86 24.35 2.74
CA ALA A 16 1.11 25.59 3.48
C ALA A 16 1.15 25.40 5.01
N LEU A 17 0.51 24.35 5.52
CA LEU A 17 0.57 23.94 6.93
C LEU A 17 1.77 23.03 7.25
N GLY A 18 2.64 22.76 6.26
CA GLY A 18 3.82 21.90 6.42
C GLY A 18 3.54 20.40 6.26
N TYR A 19 2.31 19.98 5.96
CA TYR A 19 2.02 18.56 5.72
C TYR A 19 2.60 18.07 4.39
N LYS A 20 3.17 16.87 4.42
CA LYS A 20 3.55 16.12 3.22
C LYS A 20 2.41 15.15 2.84
N ILE A 21 1.98 15.22 1.58
CA ILE A 21 0.93 14.33 1.06
C ILE A 21 1.63 13.13 0.44
N ILE A 22 1.45 11.96 1.07
CA ILE A 22 1.99 10.70 0.58
C ILE A 22 0.86 9.88 -0.04
N MET A 23 1.16 9.35 -1.23
CA MET A 23 0.30 8.44 -1.99
C MET A 23 0.98 7.08 -2.06
N TRP A 24 0.36 6.15 -2.76
CA TRP A 24 0.88 4.82 -3.04
C TRP A 24 0.84 4.57 -4.54
N ASP A 25 1.74 3.74 -5.04
CA ASP A 25 1.77 3.27 -6.42
C ASP A 25 1.26 1.83 -6.54
N VAL A 26 1.34 1.02 -5.48
CA VAL A 26 0.87 -0.38 -5.47
C VAL A 26 -0.33 -0.55 -4.55
N VAL A 27 -1.38 -1.19 -5.07
CA VAL A 27 -2.65 -1.42 -4.36
C VAL A 27 -2.92 -2.92 -4.24
N ALA A 28 -2.95 -3.43 -3.02
CA ALA A 28 -3.23 -4.84 -2.75
C ALA A 28 -4.66 -5.27 -3.15
N LYS A 29 -5.61 -4.34 -3.05
CA LYS A 29 -7.07 -4.58 -3.16
C LYS A 29 -7.58 -5.56 -2.10
N ASP A 30 -6.88 -5.64 -0.97
CA ASP A 30 -7.11 -6.57 0.13
C ASP A 30 -8.53 -6.51 0.70
N TRP A 31 -9.21 -5.37 0.62
CA TRP A 31 -10.61 -5.20 1.05
C TRP A 31 -11.66 -5.79 0.10
N MET A 32 -11.29 -6.24 -1.11
CA MET A 32 -12.24 -6.75 -2.09
C MET A 32 -12.59 -8.21 -1.79
N ALA A 33 -13.86 -8.46 -1.43
CA ALA A 33 -14.35 -9.83 -1.18
C ALA A 33 -14.34 -10.75 -2.41
N THR A 34 -14.29 -10.16 -3.62
CA THR A 34 -14.28 -10.88 -4.89
C THR A 34 -12.91 -11.37 -5.33
N ILE A 35 -11.82 -10.91 -4.68
CA ILE A 35 -10.48 -11.37 -5.01
C ILE A 35 -10.02 -12.45 -4.03
N SER A 36 -9.23 -13.40 -4.52
CA SER A 36 -8.56 -14.37 -3.67
C SER A 36 -7.35 -13.76 -2.97
N GLU A 37 -6.88 -14.43 -1.92
CA GLU A 37 -5.68 -14.06 -1.18
C GLU A 37 -4.39 -14.17 -2.04
N GLU A 38 -4.35 -15.12 -2.98
CA GLU A 38 -3.30 -15.24 -3.99
C GLU A 38 -3.34 -14.09 -5.00
N THR A 39 -4.54 -13.67 -5.40
CA THR A 39 -4.70 -12.51 -6.29
C THR A 39 -4.26 -11.21 -5.59
N CYS A 40 -4.58 -11.08 -4.30
CA CYS A 40 -4.09 -9.98 -3.47
C CYS A 40 -2.54 -9.97 -3.41
N LEU A 41 -1.92 -11.13 -3.21
CA LEU A 41 -0.47 -11.27 -3.22
C LEU A 41 0.13 -10.92 -4.60
N SER A 42 -0.42 -11.47 -5.69
CA SER A 42 0.10 -11.23 -7.04
C SER A 42 -0.03 -9.77 -7.48
N ASN A 43 -1.10 -9.07 -7.07
CA ASN A 43 -1.22 -7.61 -7.25
C ASN A 43 -0.02 -6.86 -6.67
N ILE A 44 0.51 -7.31 -5.53
CA ILE A 44 1.66 -6.67 -4.90
C ILE A 44 2.95 -7.09 -5.61
N LEU A 45 3.18 -8.41 -5.75
CA LEU A 45 4.44 -8.93 -6.28
C LEU A 45 4.72 -8.49 -7.72
N ASN A 46 3.68 -8.42 -8.57
CA ASN A 46 3.84 -8.10 -9.98
C ASN A 46 4.00 -6.60 -10.27
N ASN A 47 3.61 -5.73 -9.33
CA ASN A 47 3.59 -4.28 -9.53
C ASN A 47 4.59 -3.52 -8.67
N SER A 48 5.25 -4.17 -7.70
CA SER A 48 6.21 -3.50 -6.83
C SER A 48 7.60 -3.47 -7.45
N VAL A 49 8.25 -2.31 -7.34
CA VAL A 49 9.65 -2.08 -7.73
C VAL A 49 10.40 -1.41 -6.58
N ASN A 50 11.71 -1.20 -6.73
CA ASN A 50 12.48 -0.45 -5.74
C ASN A 50 11.91 0.96 -5.59
N GLY A 51 11.58 1.35 -4.35
CA GLY A 51 10.95 2.63 -4.04
C GLY A 51 9.42 2.62 -4.02
N SER A 52 8.75 1.50 -4.33
CA SER A 52 7.29 1.40 -4.24
C SER A 52 6.77 1.60 -2.82
N ILE A 53 5.65 2.31 -2.72
CA ILE A 53 4.80 2.44 -1.53
C ILE A 53 3.57 1.56 -1.76
N ILE A 54 3.47 0.48 -0.99
CA ILE A 54 2.38 -0.50 -1.06
C ILE A 54 1.32 -0.13 -0.02
N VAL A 55 0.04 -0.01 -0.43
CA VAL A 55 -1.08 0.19 0.50
C VAL A 55 -1.79 -1.12 0.82
N MET A 56 -1.99 -1.36 2.12
CA MET A 56 -2.79 -2.44 2.71
C MET A 56 -3.65 -1.87 3.84
N HIS A 57 -4.71 -2.57 4.24
CA HIS A 57 -5.72 -2.11 5.18
C HIS A 57 -5.89 -3.10 6.34
N ASP A 58 -5.77 -2.61 7.57
CA ASP A 58 -6.13 -3.37 8.76
C ASP A 58 -7.61 -3.17 9.09
N SER A 59 -8.47 -3.97 8.46
CA SER A 59 -9.92 -3.95 8.69
C SER A 59 -10.52 -5.34 8.57
N MET A 60 -11.69 -5.57 9.18
CA MET A 60 -12.41 -6.85 9.09
C MET A 60 -12.64 -7.32 7.64
N LYS A 61 -12.88 -6.39 6.71
CA LYS A 61 -13.08 -6.71 5.29
C LYS A 61 -11.80 -7.19 4.61
N ALA A 62 -10.66 -6.65 5.02
CA ALA A 62 -9.36 -6.93 4.42
C ALA A 62 -8.61 -8.07 5.11
N PHE A 63 -8.94 -8.37 6.37
CA PHE A 63 -8.16 -9.25 7.24
C PHE A 63 -7.87 -10.64 6.64
N LYS A 64 -8.84 -11.25 5.96
CA LYS A 64 -8.66 -12.54 5.28
C LYS A 64 -7.46 -12.49 4.32
N ASN A 65 -7.45 -11.51 3.42
CA ASN A 65 -6.40 -11.35 2.42
C ASN A 65 -5.10 -10.82 3.03
N LEU A 66 -5.19 -9.87 3.97
CA LEU A 66 -4.04 -9.29 4.67
C LEU A 66 -3.23 -10.37 5.40
N LYS A 67 -3.90 -11.23 6.17
CA LYS A 67 -3.29 -12.30 6.96
C LYS A 67 -2.49 -13.27 6.09
N TYR A 68 -2.93 -13.51 4.86
CA TYR A 68 -2.24 -14.37 3.91
C TYR A 68 -1.11 -13.64 3.18
N ALA A 69 -1.38 -12.46 2.64
CA ALA A 69 -0.49 -11.76 1.71
C ALA A 69 0.68 -11.08 2.43
N LEU A 70 0.45 -10.41 3.56
CA LEU A 70 1.49 -9.63 4.26
C LEU A 70 2.76 -10.43 4.58
N PRO A 71 2.71 -11.60 5.25
CA PRO A 71 3.93 -12.35 5.56
C PRO A 71 4.68 -12.80 4.29
N ARG A 72 3.95 -13.18 3.23
CA ARG A 72 4.54 -13.63 1.96
C ARG A 72 5.18 -12.49 1.17
N VAL A 73 4.59 -11.30 1.20
CA VAL A 73 5.18 -10.08 0.62
C VAL A 73 6.50 -9.77 1.32
N LEU A 74 6.51 -9.77 2.66
CA LEU A 74 7.70 -9.50 3.45
C LEU A 74 8.81 -10.52 3.14
N GLU A 75 8.49 -11.81 3.11
CA GLU A 75 9.43 -12.88 2.78
C GLU A 75 9.96 -12.76 1.34
N HIS A 76 9.07 -12.55 0.36
CA HIS A 76 9.45 -12.46 -1.05
C HIS A 76 10.43 -11.32 -1.32
N PHE A 77 10.17 -10.12 -0.81
CA PHE A 77 11.05 -8.98 -1.06
C PHE A 77 12.31 -9.03 -0.19
N SER A 78 12.22 -9.50 1.05
CA SER A 78 13.42 -9.67 1.90
C SER A 78 14.40 -10.68 1.29
N SER A 79 13.91 -11.81 0.75
CA SER A 79 14.77 -12.80 0.07
C SER A 79 15.42 -12.27 -1.20
N LYS A 80 14.85 -11.23 -1.81
CA LYS A 80 15.42 -10.50 -2.95
C LYS A 80 16.33 -9.33 -2.54
N GLY A 81 16.58 -9.14 -1.25
CA GLY A 81 17.45 -8.09 -0.73
C GLY A 81 16.81 -6.70 -0.61
N PHE A 82 15.48 -6.60 -0.73
CA PHE A 82 14.77 -5.34 -0.45
C PHE A 82 14.73 -5.06 1.05
N GLN A 83 14.62 -3.78 1.39
CA GLN A 83 14.42 -3.32 2.76
C GLN A 83 13.10 -2.57 2.88
N PHE A 84 12.34 -2.88 3.92
CA PHE A 84 11.13 -2.14 4.28
C PHE A 84 11.52 -0.99 5.19
N LYS A 85 11.28 0.25 4.72
CA LYS A 85 11.60 1.46 5.46
C LYS A 85 10.33 2.20 5.86
N LYS A 86 10.39 2.91 6.99
CA LYS A 86 9.38 3.90 7.32
C LYS A 86 9.40 5.03 6.28
N ILE A 87 8.26 5.67 6.06
CA ILE A 87 8.19 6.90 5.27
C ILE A 87 8.85 8.01 6.11
N GLU A 88 9.92 8.62 5.60
CA GLU A 88 10.64 9.72 6.25
C GLU A 88 10.27 11.06 5.59
N PHE A 89 10.28 12.14 6.40
CA PHE A 89 10.04 13.51 5.97
C PHE A 89 10.70 14.52 6.91
#